data_AF-A0A0L0G293-F1
#
_entry.id   AF-A0A0L0G293-F1
#
_cell.length_a   1.000
_cell.length_b   1.000
_cell.length_c   1.000
_cell.angle_alpha   90.00
_cell.angle_beta   90.00
_cell.angle_gamma   90.00
#
_symmetry.space_group_name_H-M   'P 1'
#
loop_
_entity.id
_entity.type
_entity.pdbx_description
1 polymer ?
#
loop_
_entity_poly.entity_id
_entity_poly.type
_entity_poly.pdbx_seq_one_letter_code
_entity_poly.pdbx_strand_id
1 'polypeptide(L)'
;MMHFVLWAAATTVIIITPTVGDGLRKCVNRVTGTIIGGFLGYMTMTIIYLLGGDECLQCGTKPILLHVVSFFIIFGLAYTRKLYPQHHYAFLLTMLTYTITITFQHKSNRVRPKHILDRVLLISIGVLIGYTVMVLVFPVKAHKKMQETVSISLNEMSETASDLLELFQMGQSMEERDAILAKRNYLLAQLIKTQASVSTLQGLIEPAFTEYKWGGKTLREKKLAELFEEILIYVNRLFYTTATLYFISAIEATGEVDDTAATYVNISSLATTRENTQAPNILRTRTSTTIRPIGLSDELKQAVIKVMGSLKLSFSCSADVIKGIHGETNTIVASERLTENIRRVESDYIALSGLYKENNIRAGINADEAESFAALNSLLRLLIMHLTHLSGLLIDWAIIETKKGPEQHNLADLRRRSSWRLRQVTSRDFTAPAAPSWDLPSVSEETYDAPTAHSLQNLDMDDGEETPLLPGNDRRNTYDAS
;
A
#
# COMPACT_ATOMS: atom_id res chain seq x y z
N MET A 1 35.04 19.90 -24.53
CA MET A 1 34.20 20.71 -23.64
C MET A 1 32.69 20.40 -23.79
N MET A 2 32.14 20.35 -25.01
CA MET A 2 30.69 20.09 -25.25
C MET A 2 30.13 18.81 -24.60
N HIS A 3 30.89 17.70 -24.58
CA HIS A 3 30.42 16.46 -23.96
C HIS A 3 30.18 16.60 -22.44
N PHE A 4 30.94 17.45 -21.73
CA PHE A 4 30.73 17.66 -20.30
C PHE A 4 29.40 18.39 -20.04
N VAL A 5 29.11 19.44 -20.81
CA VAL A 5 27.87 20.21 -20.68
C VAL A 5 26.64 19.33 -20.90
N LEU A 6 26.67 18.47 -21.92
CA LEU A 6 25.56 17.55 -22.22
C LEU A 6 25.26 16.60 -21.06
N TRP A 7 26.28 16.01 -20.46
CA TRP A 7 26.12 15.07 -19.34
C TRP A 7 25.66 15.75 -18.05
N ALA A 8 26.13 16.97 -17.78
CA ALA A 8 25.65 17.76 -16.66
C ALA A 8 24.17 18.13 -16.87
N ALA A 9 23.81 18.63 -18.05
CA ALA A 9 22.43 18.96 -18.39
C ALA A 9 21.49 17.74 -18.33
N ALA A 10 21.90 16.60 -18.89
CA ALA A 10 21.16 15.35 -18.77
C ALA A 10 21.00 14.93 -17.31
N THR A 11 22.03 15.14 -16.49
CA THR A 11 21.96 14.84 -15.05
C THR A 11 20.92 15.72 -14.37
N THR A 12 20.97 17.03 -14.61
CA THR A 12 20.00 18.01 -14.11
C THR A 12 18.57 17.62 -14.47
N VAL A 13 18.29 17.33 -15.74
CA VAL A 13 16.93 16.96 -16.19
C VAL A 13 16.44 15.66 -15.54
N ILE A 14 17.30 14.64 -15.45
CA ILE A 14 16.95 13.34 -14.85
C ILE A 14 16.63 13.47 -13.37
N ILE A 15 17.30 14.38 -12.64
CA ILE A 15 17.04 14.52 -11.22
C ILE A 15 15.78 15.33 -10.93
N ILE A 16 15.32 16.19 -11.84
CA ILE A 16 14.11 17.01 -11.65
C ILE A 16 12.90 16.11 -11.36
N THR A 17 12.28 16.36 -10.22
CA THR A 17 11.15 15.62 -9.65
C THR A 17 10.12 16.61 -9.12
N PRO A 18 8.85 16.20 -9.05
CA PRO A 18 7.79 17.06 -8.55
C PRO A 18 7.93 17.40 -7.07
N THR A 19 8.71 16.65 -6.28
CA THR A 19 8.94 16.94 -4.86
C THR A 19 10.43 17.08 -4.54
N VAL A 20 10.75 17.97 -3.60
CA VAL A 20 12.13 18.22 -3.16
C VAL A 20 12.73 17.00 -2.47
N GLY A 21 11.94 16.28 -1.67
CA GLY A 21 12.38 15.07 -0.98
C GLY A 21 12.79 13.93 -1.92
N ASP A 22 12.00 13.64 -2.96
CA ASP A 22 12.37 12.63 -3.97
C ASP A 22 13.62 13.06 -4.75
N GLY A 23 13.70 14.34 -5.06
CA GLY A 23 14.84 14.94 -5.74
C GLY A 23 16.12 14.76 -4.95
N LEU A 24 16.10 15.10 -3.66
CA LEU A 24 17.24 14.93 -2.76
C LEU A 24 17.65 13.46 -2.65
N ARG A 25 16.69 12.54 -2.53
CA ARG A 25 16.96 11.09 -2.51
C ARG A 25 17.67 10.64 -3.79
N LYS A 26 17.16 11.05 -4.96
CA LYS A 26 17.77 10.75 -6.26
C LYS A 26 19.17 11.34 -6.37
N CYS A 27 19.38 12.57 -5.89
CA CYS A 27 20.68 13.22 -5.84
C CYS A 27 21.69 12.41 -5.01
N VAL A 28 21.34 12.05 -3.77
CA VAL A 28 22.20 11.26 -2.88
C VAL A 28 22.50 9.88 -3.48
N ASN A 29 21.48 9.20 -4.00
CA ASN A 29 21.66 7.89 -4.63
C ASN A 29 22.55 7.98 -5.88
N ARG A 30 22.47 9.07 -6.64
CA ARG A 30 23.29 9.29 -7.83
C ARG A 30 24.75 9.53 -7.49
N VAL A 31 25.02 10.44 -6.54
CA VAL A 31 26.39 10.70 -6.08
C VAL A 31 26.99 9.43 -5.47
N THR A 32 26.26 8.76 -4.58
CA THR A 32 26.71 7.52 -3.93
C THR A 32 26.97 6.41 -4.93
N GLY A 33 26.02 6.15 -5.84
CA GLY A 33 26.16 5.12 -6.86
C GLY A 33 27.32 5.39 -7.82
N THR A 34 27.55 6.65 -8.20
CA THR A 34 28.70 7.03 -9.03
C THR A 34 30.02 6.85 -8.30
N ILE A 35 30.12 7.24 -7.03
CA ILE A 35 31.35 7.08 -6.24
C ILE A 35 31.67 5.59 -6.10
N ILE A 36 30.70 4.76 -5.69
CA ILE A 36 30.88 3.32 -5.50
C ILE A 36 31.21 2.64 -6.84
N GLY A 37 30.45 2.92 -7.89
CA GLY A 37 30.65 2.30 -9.21
C GLY A 37 31.98 2.70 -9.84
N GLY A 38 32.38 3.96 -9.71
CA GLY A 38 33.68 4.46 -10.16
C GLY A 38 34.85 3.84 -9.39
N PHE A 39 34.71 3.71 -8.07
CA PHE A 39 35.70 3.05 -7.21
C PHE A 39 35.84 1.56 -7.53
N LEU A 40 34.73 0.83 -7.66
CA LEU A 40 34.76 -0.58 -8.07
C LEU A 40 35.40 -0.75 -9.45
N GLY A 41 35.06 0.09 -10.42
CA GLY A 41 35.65 0.04 -11.76
C GLY A 41 37.16 0.30 -11.74
N TYR A 42 37.62 1.24 -10.91
CA TYR A 42 39.05 1.48 -10.68
C TYR A 42 39.76 0.28 -10.07
N MET A 43 39.17 -0.31 -9.03
CA MET A 43 39.75 -1.45 -8.32
C MET A 43 39.86 -2.67 -9.23
N THR A 44 38.80 -2.99 -9.98
CA THR A 44 38.83 -4.08 -10.97
C THR A 44 39.96 -3.90 -11.96
N MET A 45 40.11 -2.70 -12.54
CA MET A 45 41.17 -2.43 -13.51
C MET A 45 42.57 -2.48 -12.90
N THR A 46 42.73 -2.00 -11.67
CA THR A 46 44.00 -2.05 -10.94
C THR A 46 44.40 -3.50 -10.67
N ILE A 47 43.46 -4.33 -10.21
CA ILE A 47 43.68 -5.76 -9.96
C ILE A 47 44.11 -6.49 -11.25
N ILE A 48 43.44 -6.22 -12.37
CA ILE A 48 43.77 -6.85 -13.67
C ILE A 48 45.13 -6.40 -14.18
N TYR A 49 45.48 -5.13 -13.98
CA TYR A 49 46.79 -4.61 -14.35
C TYR A 49 47.90 -5.27 -13.53
N LEU A 50 47.71 -5.41 -12.21
CA LEU A 50 48.67 -6.06 -11.31
C LEU A 50 48.84 -7.56 -11.60
N LEU A 51 47.76 -8.27 -11.92
CA LEU A 51 47.80 -9.73 -12.15
C LEU A 51 48.35 -10.12 -13.52
N GLY A 52 48.26 -9.25 -14.53
CA GLY A 52 48.58 -9.62 -15.91
C GLY A 52 49.92 -9.11 -16.45
N GLY A 53 50.80 -8.53 -15.63
CA GLY A 53 52.14 -8.06 -16.04
C GLY A 53 52.14 -6.85 -17.01
N ASP A 54 53.31 -6.50 -17.56
CA ASP A 54 53.52 -5.27 -18.36
C ASP A 54 52.94 -5.31 -19.79
N GLU A 55 52.33 -6.42 -20.21
CA GLU A 55 51.75 -6.54 -21.55
C GLU A 55 50.54 -5.62 -21.77
N CYS A 56 50.26 -5.26 -23.03
CA CYS A 56 49.11 -4.42 -23.40
C CYS A 56 47.79 -4.96 -22.83
N LEU A 57 46.89 -4.09 -22.37
CA LEU A 57 45.63 -4.48 -21.70
C LEU A 57 44.66 -5.24 -22.64
N GLN A 58 44.92 -5.18 -23.94
CA GLN A 58 44.15 -5.85 -25.00
C GLN A 58 44.79 -7.17 -25.47
N CYS A 59 45.97 -7.51 -24.97
CA CYS A 59 46.71 -8.71 -25.36
C CYS A 59 46.56 -9.83 -24.30
N GLY A 60 46.62 -11.08 -24.75
CA GLY A 60 46.69 -12.26 -23.89
C GLY A 60 45.38 -12.58 -23.14
N THR A 61 45.52 -13.03 -21.89
CA THR A 61 44.42 -13.53 -21.03
C THR A 61 43.69 -12.43 -20.23
N LYS A 62 44.18 -11.19 -20.26
CA LYS A 62 43.60 -10.02 -19.57
C LYS A 62 42.13 -9.74 -19.90
N PRO A 63 41.66 -9.74 -21.16
CA PRO A 63 40.25 -9.51 -21.46
C PRO A 63 39.34 -10.59 -20.86
N ILE A 64 39.77 -11.86 -20.86
CA ILE A 64 39.01 -12.96 -20.25
C ILE A 64 38.90 -12.74 -18.74
N LEU A 65 40.01 -12.40 -18.08
CA LEU A 65 40.01 -12.10 -16.65
C LEU A 65 39.10 -10.90 -16.33
N LEU A 66 39.12 -9.85 -17.15
CA LEU A 66 38.22 -8.69 -17.01
C LEU A 66 36.75 -9.10 -17.07
N HIS A 67 36.38 -9.95 -18.03
CA HIS A 67 35.01 -10.44 -18.18
C HIS A 67 34.58 -11.30 -17.00
N VAL A 68 35.43 -12.22 -16.54
CA VAL A 68 35.15 -13.11 -15.39
C VAL A 68 34.96 -12.29 -14.12
N VAL A 69 35.91 -11.40 -13.79
CA VAL A 69 35.81 -10.55 -12.59
C VAL A 69 34.60 -9.62 -12.67
N SER A 70 34.33 -9.04 -13.85
CA SER A 70 33.15 -8.18 -14.05
C SER A 70 31.84 -8.93 -13.92
N PHE A 71 31.78 -10.18 -14.37
CA PHE A 71 30.61 -11.03 -14.19
C PHE A 71 30.28 -11.21 -12.70
N PHE A 72 31.26 -11.57 -11.87
CA PHE A 72 31.04 -11.73 -10.43
C PHE A 72 30.61 -10.43 -9.73
N ILE A 73 31.22 -9.29 -10.08
CA ILE A 73 30.86 -8.00 -9.49
C ILE A 73 29.44 -7.60 -9.90
N ILE A 74 29.10 -7.67 -11.19
CA ILE A 74 27.76 -7.33 -11.68
C ILE A 74 26.72 -8.29 -11.10
N PHE A 75 27.01 -9.59 -11.04
CA PHE A 75 26.13 -10.57 -10.42
C PHE A 75 25.89 -10.26 -8.93
N GLY A 76 26.94 -9.95 -8.17
CA GLY A 76 26.83 -9.54 -6.77
C GLY A 76 26.00 -8.27 -6.59
N LEU A 77 26.20 -7.26 -7.45
CA LEU A 77 25.40 -6.03 -7.46
C LEU A 77 23.93 -6.30 -7.83
N ALA A 78 23.67 -7.20 -8.79
CA ALA A 78 22.31 -7.58 -9.19
C ALA A 78 21.59 -8.36 -8.08
N TYR A 79 22.30 -9.25 -7.40
CA TYR A 79 21.77 -10.01 -6.27
C TYR A 79 21.47 -9.10 -5.06
N THR A 80 22.41 -8.23 -4.69
CA THR A 80 22.21 -7.26 -3.59
C THR A 80 21.10 -6.27 -3.89
N ARG A 81 20.92 -5.86 -5.15
CA ARG A 81 19.77 -5.07 -5.60
C ARG A 81 18.43 -5.76 -5.29
N LYS A 82 18.36 -7.09 -5.39
CA LYS A 82 17.14 -7.85 -5.06
C LYS A 82 16.92 -7.94 -3.54
N LEU A 83 18.00 -8.05 -2.77
CA LEU A 83 17.95 -8.09 -1.30
C LEU A 83 17.54 -6.74 -0.69
N TYR A 84 17.97 -5.64 -1.27
CA TYR A 84 17.75 -4.28 -0.76
C TYR A 84 16.94 -3.42 -1.75
N PRO A 85 15.63 -3.66 -1.90
CA PRO A 85 14.79 -2.95 -2.87
C PRO A 85 14.72 -1.44 -2.61
N GLN A 86 14.91 -1.00 -1.36
CA GLN A 86 14.96 0.42 -0.98
C GLN A 86 16.10 1.19 -1.68
N HIS A 87 17.20 0.52 -2.02
CA HIS A 87 18.37 1.12 -2.67
C HIS A 87 18.50 0.75 -4.15
N HIS A 88 17.42 0.23 -4.75
CA HIS A 88 17.38 -0.25 -6.13
C HIS A 88 17.97 0.74 -7.14
N TYR A 89 17.65 2.03 -7.01
CA TYR A 89 18.16 3.08 -7.89
C TYR A 89 19.67 3.30 -7.74
N ALA A 90 20.21 3.28 -6.51
CA ALA A 90 21.64 3.43 -6.26
C ALA A 90 22.44 2.26 -6.87
N PHE A 91 21.97 1.02 -6.70
CA PHE A 91 22.62 -0.15 -7.31
C PHE A 91 22.63 -0.11 -8.84
N LEU A 92 21.53 0.35 -9.46
CA LEU A 92 21.46 0.53 -10.92
C LEU A 92 22.53 1.53 -11.39
N LEU A 93 22.67 2.66 -10.69
CA LEU A 93 23.68 3.67 -11.00
C LEU A 93 25.12 3.18 -10.74
N THR A 94 25.32 2.38 -9.70
CA THR A 94 26.60 1.71 -9.44
C THR A 94 26.99 0.80 -10.59
N MET A 95 26.09 -0.08 -11.04
CA MET A 95 26.34 -0.97 -12.19
C MET A 95 26.62 -0.17 -13.47
N LEU A 96 25.82 0.86 -13.75
CA LEU A 96 26.00 1.72 -14.91
C LEU A 96 27.38 2.42 -14.90
N THR A 97 27.74 3.02 -13.75
CA THR A 97 29.00 3.75 -13.61
C THR A 97 30.20 2.81 -13.66
N TYR A 98 30.08 1.62 -13.05
CA TYR A 98 31.07 0.55 -13.10
C TYR A 98 31.40 0.17 -14.55
N THR A 99 30.37 -0.16 -15.35
CA THR A 99 30.53 -0.54 -16.75
C THR A 99 31.16 0.58 -17.58
N ILE A 100 30.68 1.83 -17.43
CA ILE A 100 31.27 2.99 -18.13
C ILE A 100 32.74 3.17 -17.76
N THR A 101 33.08 3.04 -16.49
CA THR A 101 34.46 3.21 -15.98
C THR A 101 35.38 2.15 -16.56
N ILE A 102 34.96 0.89 -16.58
CA ILE A 102 35.72 -0.22 -17.16
C ILE A 102 35.89 -0.05 -18.67
N THR A 103 34.83 0.21 -19.42
CA THR A 103 34.92 0.37 -20.87
C THR A 103 35.84 1.54 -21.24
N PHE A 104 35.79 2.63 -20.48
CA PHE A 104 36.65 3.78 -20.73
C PHE A 104 38.12 3.48 -20.44
N GLN A 105 38.44 2.85 -19.31
CA GLN A 105 39.81 2.48 -18.95
C GLN A 105 40.40 1.43 -19.90
N HIS A 106 39.57 0.49 -20.37
CA HIS A 106 39.98 -0.52 -21.35
C HIS A 106 40.40 0.12 -22.68
N LYS A 107 39.67 1.13 -23.16
CA LYS A 107 40.01 1.88 -24.38
C LYS A 107 41.25 2.76 -24.23
N SER A 108 41.48 3.32 -23.03
CA SER A 108 42.61 4.23 -22.74
C SER A 108 43.96 3.49 -22.60
N ASN A 109 43.93 2.16 -22.46
CA ASN A 109 45.09 1.28 -22.23
C ASN A 109 45.96 1.69 -21.02
N ARG A 110 45.42 2.55 -20.13
CA ARG A 110 46.06 3.04 -18.91
C ARG A 110 45.02 3.25 -17.82
N VAL A 111 45.32 2.77 -16.62
CA VAL A 111 44.53 3.04 -15.41
C VAL A 111 44.81 4.48 -14.99
N ARG A 112 43.80 5.36 -15.07
CA ARG A 112 43.93 6.77 -14.66
C ARG A 112 42.82 7.13 -13.68
N PRO A 113 43.13 7.48 -12.42
CA PRO A 113 42.11 7.84 -11.42
C PRO A 113 41.37 9.13 -11.79
N LYS A 114 41.99 10.00 -12.60
CA LYS A 114 41.42 11.28 -13.06
C LYS A 114 40.05 11.12 -13.73
N HIS A 115 39.82 10.05 -14.48
CA HIS A 115 38.53 9.85 -15.17
C HIS A 115 37.35 9.62 -14.23
N ILE A 116 37.59 9.03 -13.07
CA ILE A 116 36.54 8.81 -12.07
C ILE A 116 36.22 10.13 -11.35
N LEU A 117 37.26 10.89 -11.00
CA LEU A 117 37.09 12.22 -10.42
C LEU A 117 36.31 13.14 -11.36
N ASP A 118 36.64 13.16 -12.66
CA ASP A 118 35.92 13.94 -13.66
C ASP A 118 34.43 13.56 -13.72
N ARG A 119 34.08 12.27 -13.57
CA ARG A 119 32.69 11.80 -13.57
C ARG A 119 31.94 12.18 -12.29
N VAL A 120 32.57 12.00 -11.12
CA VAL A 120 31.98 12.38 -9.83
C VAL A 120 31.74 13.89 -9.79
N LEU A 121 32.70 14.70 -10.23
CA LEU A 121 32.55 16.16 -10.29
C LEU A 121 31.41 16.57 -11.23
N LEU A 122 31.34 15.95 -12.42
CA LEU A 122 30.32 16.30 -13.39
C LEU A 122 28.90 15.99 -12.91
N ILE A 123 28.72 14.81 -12.29
CA ILE A 123 27.45 14.42 -11.69
C ILE A 123 27.12 15.31 -10.49
N SER A 124 28.12 15.66 -9.67
CA SER A 124 27.93 16.57 -8.53
C SER A 124 27.49 17.96 -8.97
N ILE A 125 28.03 18.50 -10.07
CA ILE A 125 27.61 19.79 -10.64
C ILE A 125 26.17 19.71 -11.15
N GLY A 126 25.82 18.68 -11.93
CA GLY A 126 24.44 18.50 -12.40
C GLY A 126 23.46 18.31 -11.24
N VAL A 127 23.86 17.57 -10.21
CA VAL A 127 23.10 17.39 -8.96
C VAL A 127 22.90 18.72 -8.24
N LEU A 128 23.95 19.52 -8.07
CA LEU A 128 23.89 20.82 -7.41
C LEU A 128 22.95 21.78 -8.15
N ILE A 129 23.05 21.84 -9.48
CA ILE A 129 22.20 22.71 -10.31
C ILE A 129 20.74 22.26 -10.20
N GLY A 130 20.44 20.98 -10.41
CA GLY A 130 19.05 20.52 -10.37
C GLY A 130 18.44 20.61 -8.97
N TYR A 131 19.21 20.33 -7.92
CA TYR A 131 18.77 20.54 -6.54
C TYR A 131 18.47 22.02 -6.25
N THR A 132 19.34 22.93 -6.71
CA THR A 132 19.13 24.38 -6.57
C THR A 132 17.84 24.82 -7.26
N VAL A 133 17.59 24.32 -8.48
CA VAL A 133 16.35 24.63 -9.23
C VAL A 133 15.11 24.10 -8.49
N MET A 134 15.15 22.89 -7.94
CA MET A 134 14.03 22.34 -7.16
C MET A 134 13.71 23.16 -5.93
N VAL A 135 14.74 23.56 -5.17
CA VAL A 135 14.54 24.26 -3.91
C VAL A 135 14.12 25.71 -4.14
N LEU A 136 14.67 26.38 -5.16
CA LEU A 136 14.43 27.81 -5.39
C LEU A 136 13.23 28.11 -6.29
N VAL A 137 13.00 27.31 -7.34
CA VAL A 137 11.97 27.62 -8.35
C VAL A 137 10.63 26.97 -7.99
N PHE A 138 10.64 25.72 -7.54
CA PHE A 138 9.42 24.95 -7.25
C PHE A 138 9.54 24.12 -5.97
N PRO A 139 9.58 24.73 -4.77
CA PRO A 139 9.65 24.01 -3.52
C PRO A 139 8.32 23.35 -3.16
N VAL A 140 7.90 22.35 -3.93
CA VAL A 140 6.80 21.48 -3.58
C VAL A 140 7.32 20.50 -2.54
N LYS A 141 6.87 20.70 -1.31
CA LYS A 141 7.25 19.87 -0.17
C LYS A 141 6.41 18.60 -0.16
N ALA A 142 7.07 17.45 -0.04
CA ALA A 142 6.42 16.14 -0.07
C ALA A 142 5.44 15.98 1.10
N HIS A 143 5.75 16.58 2.25
CA HIS A 143 4.85 16.54 3.40
C HIS A 143 3.49 17.17 3.10
N LYS A 144 3.43 18.37 2.50
CA LYS A 144 2.15 19.02 2.18
C LYS A 144 1.32 18.17 1.21
N LYS A 145 1.98 17.63 0.18
CA LYS A 145 1.31 16.75 -0.78
C LYS A 145 0.78 15.48 -0.12
N MET A 146 1.54 14.90 0.80
CA MET A 146 1.09 13.73 1.55
C MET A 146 -0.15 14.07 2.38
N GLN A 147 -0.14 15.18 3.13
CA GLN A 147 -1.26 15.58 3.96
C GLN A 147 -2.53 15.85 3.12
N GLU A 148 -2.40 16.57 2.00
CA GLU A 148 -3.48 16.78 1.03
C GLU A 148 -4.03 15.43 0.53
N THR A 149 -3.15 14.51 0.16
CA THR A 149 -3.56 13.21 -0.36
C THR A 149 -4.24 12.34 0.71
N VAL A 150 -3.83 12.44 1.99
CA VAL A 150 -4.51 11.74 3.10
C VAL A 150 -5.92 12.30 3.27
N SER A 151 -6.07 13.63 3.24
CA SER A 151 -7.40 14.25 3.31
C SER A 151 -8.29 13.82 2.13
N ILE A 152 -7.75 13.75 0.91
CA ILE A 152 -8.48 13.28 -0.27
C ILE A 152 -8.90 11.82 -0.07
N SER A 153 -7.98 10.94 0.32
CA SER A 153 -8.28 9.51 0.52
C SER A 153 -9.35 9.30 1.59
N LEU A 154 -9.32 10.06 2.69
CA LEU A 154 -10.35 9.97 3.74
C LEU A 154 -11.72 10.47 3.27
N ASN A 155 -11.75 11.53 2.45
CA ASN A 155 -13.00 11.98 1.83
C ASN A 155 -13.55 10.96 0.84
N GLU A 156 -12.70 10.35 0.01
CA GLU A 156 -13.10 9.28 -0.92
C GLU A 156 -13.63 8.05 -0.18
N MET A 157 -13.03 7.67 0.96
CA MET A 157 -13.56 6.62 1.85
C MET A 157 -14.91 7.01 2.45
N SER A 158 -15.09 8.29 2.83
CA SER A 158 -16.37 8.81 3.31
C SER A 158 -17.46 8.75 2.25
N GLU A 159 -17.14 9.11 1.00
CA GLU A 159 -18.06 9.03 -0.14
C GLU A 159 -18.41 7.57 -0.43
N THR A 160 -17.41 6.68 -0.52
CA THR A 160 -17.61 5.24 -0.71
C THR A 160 -18.49 4.63 0.39
N ALA A 161 -18.29 5.01 1.65
CA ALA A 161 -19.13 4.57 2.76
C ALA A 161 -20.59 5.07 2.63
N SER A 162 -20.80 6.28 2.11
CA SER A 162 -22.13 6.82 1.82
C SER A 162 -22.81 6.07 0.69
N ASP A 163 -22.11 5.84 -0.40
CA ASP A 163 -22.65 5.14 -1.56
C ASP A 163 -22.97 3.68 -1.24
N LEU A 164 -22.17 3.05 -0.37
CA LEU A 164 -22.44 1.71 0.16
C LEU A 164 -23.68 1.69 1.07
N LEU A 165 -23.90 2.74 1.85
CA LEU A 165 -25.12 2.91 2.63
C LEU A 165 -26.37 2.99 1.75
N GLU A 166 -26.29 3.73 0.65
CA GLU A 166 -27.37 3.82 -0.35
C GLU A 166 -27.64 2.46 -1.01
N LEU A 167 -26.59 1.70 -1.35
CA LEU A 167 -26.74 0.37 -1.93
C LEU A 167 -27.45 -0.60 -0.98
N PHE A 168 -27.14 -0.55 0.33
CA PHE A 168 -27.86 -1.32 1.34
C PHE A 168 -29.34 -0.95 1.45
N GLN A 169 -29.68 0.31 1.24
CA GLN A 169 -31.08 0.77 1.25
C GLN A 169 -31.82 0.34 -0.02
N MET A 170 -31.18 0.37 -1.19
CA MET A 170 -31.76 -0.04 -2.48
C MET A 170 -32.00 -1.55 -2.58
N GLY A 171 -31.18 -2.37 -1.93
CA GLY A 171 -31.33 -3.84 -1.89
C GLY A 171 -32.65 -4.36 -1.30
N GLN A 172 -33.58 -3.48 -0.93
CA GLN A 172 -34.92 -3.82 -0.45
C GLN A 172 -35.95 -4.05 -1.56
N SER A 173 -35.67 -3.68 -2.83
CA SER A 173 -36.62 -3.83 -3.94
C SER A 173 -36.09 -4.76 -5.05
N MET A 174 -36.86 -5.80 -5.40
CA MET A 174 -36.48 -6.80 -6.44
C MET A 174 -36.59 -6.25 -7.87
N GLU A 175 -37.28 -5.12 -8.08
CA GLU A 175 -37.49 -4.48 -9.39
C GLU A 175 -36.27 -3.63 -9.83
N GLU A 176 -35.29 -3.40 -8.93
CA GLU A 176 -34.13 -2.53 -9.13
C GLU A 176 -32.81 -3.26 -9.42
N ARG A 177 -32.82 -4.54 -9.81
CA ARG A 177 -31.57 -5.31 -10.04
C ARG A 177 -30.58 -4.61 -10.97
N ASP A 178 -31.06 -4.02 -12.06
CA ASP A 178 -30.20 -3.27 -13.00
C ASP A 178 -29.62 -1.98 -12.36
N ALA A 179 -30.40 -1.31 -11.51
CA ALA A 179 -29.94 -0.14 -10.75
C ALA A 179 -28.90 -0.53 -9.69
N ILE A 180 -29.10 -1.66 -9.01
CA ILE A 180 -28.15 -2.23 -8.04
C ILE A 180 -26.84 -2.58 -8.76
N LEU A 181 -26.90 -3.23 -9.92
CA LEU A 181 -25.71 -3.55 -10.72
C LEU A 181 -24.98 -2.30 -11.22
N ALA A 182 -25.72 -1.28 -11.66
CA ALA A 182 -25.12 0.01 -12.06
C ALA A 182 -24.42 0.70 -10.88
N LYS A 183 -25.06 0.76 -9.72
CA LYS A 183 -24.47 1.35 -8.49
C LYS A 183 -23.26 0.54 -8.00
N ARG A 184 -23.30 -0.79 -8.10
CA ARG A 184 -22.16 -1.68 -7.83
C ARG A 184 -20.95 -1.34 -8.70
N ASN A 185 -21.16 -1.22 -10.02
CA ASN A 185 -20.06 -0.90 -10.93
C ASN A 185 -19.48 0.50 -10.66
N TYR A 186 -20.34 1.46 -10.33
CA TYR A 186 -19.91 2.79 -9.89
C TYR A 186 -19.07 2.74 -8.59
N LEU A 187 -19.49 1.94 -7.61
CA LEU A 187 -18.75 1.73 -6.36
C LEU A 187 -17.40 1.03 -6.58
N LEU A 188 -17.31 0.06 -7.49
CA LEU A 188 -16.03 -0.52 -7.88
C LEU A 188 -15.08 0.53 -8.46
N ALA A 189 -15.58 1.43 -9.31
CA ALA A 189 -14.77 2.53 -9.84
C ALA A 189 -14.29 3.48 -8.74
N GLN A 190 -15.14 3.82 -7.77
CA GLN A 190 -14.81 4.59 -6.56
C GLN A 190 -13.70 3.91 -5.72
N LEU A 191 -13.81 2.59 -5.51
CA LEU A 191 -12.80 1.83 -4.77
C LEU A 191 -11.45 1.81 -5.49
N ILE A 192 -11.43 1.62 -6.81
CA ILE A 192 -10.21 1.68 -7.63
C ILE A 192 -9.57 3.07 -7.53
N LYS A 193 -10.38 4.14 -7.58
CA LYS A 193 -9.91 5.51 -7.40
C LYS A 193 -9.28 5.71 -6.02
N THR A 194 -9.94 5.25 -4.96
CA THR A 194 -9.43 5.33 -3.58
C THR A 194 -8.12 4.53 -3.43
N GLN A 195 -8.01 3.36 -4.07
CA GLN A 195 -6.78 2.57 -4.10
C GLN A 195 -5.64 3.32 -4.80
N ALA A 196 -5.92 4.03 -5.89
CA ALA A 196 -4.95 4.88 -6.57
C ALA A 196 -4.46 6.01 -5.64
N SER A 197 -5.34 6.61 -4.85
CA SER A 197 -4.98 7.62 -3.85
C SER A 197 -4.11 7.03 -2.72
N VAL A 198 -4.45 5.85 -2.19
CA VAL A 198 -3.67 5.14 -1.15
C VAL A 198 -2.29 4.71 -1.67
N SER A 199 -2.19 4.24 -2.92
CA SER A 199 -0.89 3.90 -3.52
C SER A 199 -0.04 5.15 -3.79
N THR A 200 -0.67 6.27 -4.15
CA THR A 200 0.01 7.57 -4.26
C THR A 200 0.56 8.00 -2.90
N LEU A 201 -0.19 7.82 -1.81
CA LEU A 201 0.29 8.07 -0.45
C LEU A 201 1.52 7.22 -0.10
N GLN A 202 1.49 5.92 -0.40
CA GLN A 202 2.64 5.03 -0.20
C GLN A 202 3.88 5.54 -0.95
N GLY A 203 3.71 6.05 -2.18
CA GLY A 203 4.79 6.64 -2.96
C GLY A 203 5.36 7.95 -2.39
N LEU A 204 4.59 8.68 -1.59
CA LEU A 204 4.97 9.97 -0.98
C LEU A 204 5.68 9.83 0.37
N ILE A 205 5.55 8.68 1.04
CA ILE A 205 6.18 8.42 2.34
C ILE A 205 7.68 8.60 2.28
N GLU A 206 8.36 7.81 1.45
CA GLU A 206 9.81 7.82 1.39
C GLU A 206 10.39 9.20 0.99
N PRO A 207 9.80 9.94 0.02
CA PRO A 207 10.14 11.33 -0.21
C PRO A 207 9.95 12.24 1.02
N ALA A 208 8.84 12.13 1.75
CA ALA A 208 8.57 12.93 2.94
C ALA A 208 9.57 12.61 4.06
N PHE A 209 9.84 11.32 4.33
CA PHE A 209 10.87 10.87 5.27
C PHE A 209 12.26 11.36 4.88
N THR A 210 12.60 11.35 3.59
CA THR A 210 13.87 11.89 3.11
C THR A 210 13.93 13.40 3.37
N GLU A 211 12.88 14.14 3.06
CA GLU A 211 12.80 15.57 3.36
C GLU A 211 13.04 15.84 4.86
N TYR A 212 12.44 15.05 5.76
CA TYR A 212 12.65 15.15 7.21
C TYR A 212 14.05 14.76 7.67
N LYS A 213 14.59 13.64 7.16
CA LYS A 213 15.91 13.12 7.54
C LYS A 213 17.02 14.13 7.25
N TRP A 214 16.89 14.86 6.16
CA TRP A 214 17.91 15.81 5.69
C TRP A 214 17.58 17.28 5.98
N GLY A 215 16.32 17.61 6.31
CA GLY A 215 15.85 18.97 6.61
C GLY A 215 16.37 19.59 7.90
N GLY A 216 16.99 18.81 8.79
CA GLY A 216 17.66 19.33 9.98
C GLY A 216 16.87 19.15 11.29
N LYS A 217 16.91 17.92 11.82
CA LYS A 217 16.90 17.53 13.25
C LYS A 217 16.08 18.39 14.24
N THR A 218 14.82 18.70 13.96
CA THR A 218 13.91 18.93 15.11
C THR A 218 13.36 17.58 15.57
N LEU A 219 13.36 17.33 16.88
CA LEU A 219 12.71 16.14 17.48
C LEU A 219 11.24 16.02 17.03
N ARG A 220 10.62 17.15 16.70
CA ARG A 220 9.29 17.29 16.11
C ARG A 220 9.16 16.55 14.78
N GLU A 221 10.08 16.78 13.85
CA GLU A 221 10.06 16.15 12.52
C GLU A 221 10.25 14.64 12.56
N LYS A 222 11.12 14.14 13.45
CA LYS A 222 11.31 12.69 13.60
C LYS A 222 10.03 12.01 14.09
N LYS A 223 9.41 12.57 15.14
CA LYS A 223 8.12 12.06 15.66
C LYS A 223 7.02 12.14 14.62
N LEU A 224 7.01 13.21 13.83
CA LEU A 224 6.03 13.39 12.77
C LEU A 224 6.18 12.33 11.68
N ALA A 225 7.42 11.98 11.32
CA ALA A 225 7.70 10.93 10.35
C ALA A 225 7.24 9.54 10.87
N GLU A 226 7.61 9.16 12.10
CA GLU A 226 7.15 7.93 12.76
C GLU A 226 5.60 7.86 12.76
N LEU A 227 4.94 8.98 13.09
CA LEU A 227 3.49 9.07 13.13
C LEU A 227 2.84 8.93 11.74
N PHE A 228 3.47 9.41 10.66
CA PHE A 228 2.93 9.25 9.32
C PHE A 228 2.96 7.81 8.81
N GLU A 229 4.00 7.05 9.15
CA GLU A 229 4.06 5.62 8.85
C GLU A 229 2.90 4.88 9.54
N GLU A 230 2.66 5.18 10.81
CA GLU A 230 1.51 4.64 11.55
C GLU A 230 0.17 5.05 10.91
N ILE A 231 -0.03 6.34 10.59
CA ILE A 231 -1.24 6.82 9.92
C ILE A 231 -1.48 6.03 8.62
N LEU A 232 -0.46 5.83 7.79
CA LEU A 232 -0.62 5.11 6.54
C LEU A 232 -1.04 3.66 6.78
N ILE A 233 -0.41 2.97 7.73
CA ILE A 233 -0.79 1.59 8.08
C ILE A 233 -2.28 1.54 8.42
N TYR A 234 -2.79 2.48 9.21
CA TYR A 234 -4.20 2.52 9.58
C TYR A 234 -5.12 2.95 8.42
N VAL A 235 -4.74 3.92 7.60
CA VAL A 235 -5.51 4.30 6.39
C VAL A 235 -5.61 3.12 5.42
N ASN A 236 -4.53 2.36 5.25
CA ASN A 236 -4.51 1.19 4.38
C ASN A 236 -5.39 0.06 4.95
N ARG A 237 -5.31 -0.20 6.27
CA ARG A 237 -6.19 -1.16 6.95
C ARG A 237 -7.67 -0.74 6.86
N LEU A 238 -7.94 0.55 6.99
CA LEU A 238 -9.28 1.11 6.86
C LEU A 238 -9.83 0.96 5.44
N PHE A 239 -8.99 1.19 4.44
CA PHE A 239 -9.33 0.94 3.03
C PHE A 239 -9.71 -0.53 2.81
N TYR A 240 -8.85 -1.47 3.20
CA TYR A 240 -9.11 -2.90 2.97
C TYR A 240 -10.32 -3.42 3.75
N THR A 241 -10.55 -2.95 4.97
CA THR A 241 -11.74 -3.32 5.75
C THR A 241 -13.01 -2.77 5.11
N THR A 242 -13.00 -1.51 4.65
CA THR A 242 -14.14 -0.90 3.92
C THR A 242 -14.40 -1.61 2.59
N ALA A 243 -13.35 -1.95 1.84
CA ALA A 243 -13.47 -2.72 0.60
C ALA A 243 -14.03 -4.12 0.86
N THR A 244 -13.59 -4.79 1.93
CA THR A 244 -14.12 -6.12 2.30
C THR A 244 -15.60 -6.05 2.69
N LEU A 245 -16.00 -5.04 3.47
CA LEU A 245 -17.41 -4.78 3.78
C LEU A 245 -18.21 -4.54 2.50
N TYR A 246 -17.68 -3.75 1.57
CA TYR A 246 -18.30 -3.54 0.26
C TYR A 246 -18.53 -4.85 -0.48
N PHE A 247 -17.52 -5.72 -0.59
CA PHE A 247 -17.69 -6.99 -1.31
C PHE A 247 -18.74 -7.89 -0.66
N ILE A 248 -18.77 -7.96 0.67
CA ILE A 248 -19.81 -8.71 1.39
C ILE A 248 -21.20 -8.13 1.09
N SER A 249 -21.33 -6.80 1.12
CA SER A 249 -22.58 -6.09 0.84
C SER A 249 -23.05 -6.30 -0.60
N ALA A 250 -22.12 -6.26 -1.56
CA ALA A 250 -22.40 -6.45 -2.96
C ALA A 250 -22.84 -7.89 -3.25
N ILE A 251 -22.18 -8.89 -2.66
CA ILE A 251 -22.58 -10.30 -2.77
C ILE A 251 -23.97 -10.50 -2.18
N GLU A 252 -24.28 -9.87 -1.05
CA GLU A 252 -25.61 -9.95 -0.46
C GLU A 252 -26.68 -9.34 -1.37
N ALA A 253 -26.40 -8.21 -2.02
CA ALA A 253 -27.34 -7.53 -2.89
C ALA A 253 -27.57 -8.26 -4.23
N THR A 254 -26.53 -8.87 -4.82
CA THR A 254 -26.64 -9.50 -6.15
C THR A 254 -26.84 -11.01 -6.10
N GLY A 255 -26.50 -11.68 -5.00
CA GLY A 255 -26.52 -13.15 -4.89
C GLY A 255 -25.48 -13.88 -5.74
N GLU A 256 -24.68 -13.13 -6.51
CA GLU A 256 -23.58 -13.65 -7.35
C GLU A 256 -22.22 -13.28 -6.74
N VAL A 257 -21.33 -14.27 -6.71
CA VAL A 257 -19.91 -14.08 -6.37
C VAL A 257 -19.15 -13.81 -7.66
N ASP A 258 -18.69 -12.57 -7.83
CA ASP A 258 -17.85 -12.17 -8.96
C ASP A 258 -16.38 -12.56 -8.69
N ASP A 259 -15.68 -13.14 -9.67
CA ASP A 259 -14.24 -13.49 -9.60
C ASP A 259 -13.37 -12.28 -9.20
N THR A 260 -13.82 -11.09 -9.55
CA THR A 260 -13.17 -9.83 -9.18
C THR A 260 -13.19 -9.62 -7.66
N ALA A 261 -14.27 -10.01 -6.98
CA ALA A 261 -14.42 -9.91 -5.52
C ALA A 261 -13.49 -10.89 -4.79
N ALA A 262 -13.32 -12.12 -5.32
CA ALA A 262 -12.42 -13.12 -4.77
C ALA A 262 -10.95 -12.64 -4.79
N THR A 263 -10.57 -11.86 -5.80
CA THR A 263 -9.22 -11.28 -5.91
C THR A 263 -8.96 -10.24 -4.82
N TYR A 264 -9.92 -9.35 -4.51
CA TYR A 264 -9.74 -8.33 -3.47
C TYR A 264 -9.77 -8.89 -2.04
N VAL A 265 -10.59 -9.90 -1.77
CA VAL A 265 -10.60 -10.62 -0.47
C VAL A 265 -9.27 -11.32 -0.23
N ASN A 266 -8.65 -11.87 -1.27
CA ASN A 266 -7.29 -12.42 -1.18
C ASN A 266 -6.23 -11.33 -0.95
N ILE A 267 -6.39 -10.14 -1.53
CA ILE A 267 -5.46 -9.02 -1.31
C ILE A 267 -5.57 -8.49 0.12
N SER A 268 -6.77 -8.38 0.70
CA SER A 268 -6.95 -7.93 2.08
C SER A 268 -6.36 -8.92 3.08
N SER A 269 -6.54 -10.22 2.86
CA SER A 269 -5.91 -11.27 3.68
C SER A 269 -4.39 -11.21 3.58
N LEU A 270 -3.81 -11.06 2.38
CA LEU A 270 -2.36 -10.91 2.18
C LEU A 270 -1.79 -9.64 2.84
N ALA A 271 -2.52 -8.51 2.78
CA ALA A 271 -2.11 -7.26 3.42
C ALA A 271 -2.06 -7.39 4.95
N THR A 272 -2.99 -8.14 5.56
CA THR A 272 -2.96 -8.42 7.01
C THR A 272 -1.91 -9.45 7.43
N THR A 273 -1.51 -10.37 6.54
CA THR A 273 -0.61 -11.48 6.88
C THR A 273 0.87 -11.14 6.75
N ARG A 274 1.25 -10.19 5.88
CA ARG A 274 2.67 -9.91 5.56
C ARG A 274 3.46 -9.28 6.72
N GLU A 275 2.81 -8.63 7.68
CA GLU A 275 3.49 -8.00 8.83
C GLU A 275 3.30 -8.77 10.15
N ASN A 276 2.44 -9.78 10.19
CA ASN A 276 2.14 -10.52 11.41
C ASN A 276 2.30 -12.02 11.17
N THR A 277 3.49 -12.55 11.44
CA THR A 277 3.77 -14.00 11.44
C THR A 277 2.95 -14.79 12.48
N GLN A 278 2.07 -14.11 13.23
CA GLN A 278 1.12 -14.69 14.20
C GLN A 278 -0.34 -14.22 14.01
N ALA A 279 -0.77 -13.83 12.81
CA ALA A 279 -2.20 -13.67 12.57
C ALA A 279 -2.92 -15.03 12.69
N PRO A 280 -4.09 -15.12 13.36
CA PRO A 280 -4.79 -16.39 13.55
C PRO A 280 -5.12 -17.05 12.20
N ASN A 281 -4.93 -18.37 12.11
CA ASN A 281 -5.27 -19.22 10.95
C ASN A 281 -6.74 -19.17 10.47
N ILE A 282 -7.57 -18.29 11.02
CA ILE A 282 -9.02 -18.21 10.79
C ILE A 282 -9.35 -17.70 9.38
N LEU A 283 -8.49 -16.86 8.77
CA LEU A 283 -8.75 -16.30 7.44
C LEU A 283 -8.22 -17.15 6.28
N ARG A 284 -7.41 -18.18 6.54
CA ARG A 284 -6.66 -18.89 5.48
C ARG A 284 -7.30 -20.20 5.00
N THR A 285 -8.28 -20.74 5.71
CA THR A 285 -8.77 -22.12 5.48
C THR A 285 -10.20 -22.27 4.97
N ARG A 286 -10.93 -21.20 4.63
CA ARG A 286 -12.37 -21.33 4.25
C ARG A 286 -12.88 -20.46 3.09
N THR A 287 -12.04 -20.05 2.14
CA THR A 287 -12.47 -19.29 0.95
C THR A 287 -13.31 -20.07 -0.08
N SER A 288 -13.61 -21.35 0.16
CA SER A 288 -14.51 -22.16 -0.68
C SER A 288 -15.96 -22.21 -0.16
N THR A 289 -16.29 -21.45 0.89
CA THR A 289 -17.69 -21.38 1.35
C THR A 289 -18.48 -20.42 0.48
N THR A 290 -19.49 -20.96 -0.20
CA THR A 290 -20.46 -20.19 -0.97
C THR A 290 -21.13 -19.17 -0.06
N ILE A 291 -20.75 -17.89 -0.17
CA ILE A 291 -21.35 -16.81 0.62
C ILE A 291 -22.80 -16.66 0.18
N ARG A 292 -23.75 -17.08 1.02
CA ARG A 292 -25.18 -16.86 0.80
C ARG A 292 -25.59 -15.47 1.30
N PRO A 293 -26.64 -14.86 0.71
CA PRO A 293 -27.18 -13.61 1.23
C PRO A 293 -27.59 -13.77 2.70
N ILE A 294 -27.22 -12.80 3.54
CA ILE A 294 -27.22 -12.92 5.01
C ILE A 294 -28.65 -12.82 5.60
N GLY A 295 -29.67 -12.51 4.79
CA GLY A 295 -31.06 -12.55 5.24
C GLY A 295 -31.33 -11.66 6.45
N LEU A 296 -30.62 -10.53 6.59
CA LEU A 296 -30.72 -9.70 7.79
C LEU A 296 -32.17 -9.24 8.06
N SER A 297 -32.61 -9.35 9.31
CA SER A 297 -33.84 -8.71 9.79
C SER A 297 -33.79 -7.19 9.58
N ASP A 298 -34.94 -6.55 9.33
CA ASP A 298 -35.01 -5.11 9.07
C ASP A 298 -34.45 -4.25 10.21
N GLU A 299 -34.62 -4.67 11.47
CA GLU A 299 -34.03 -3.99 12.63
C GLU A 299 -32.49 -3.97 12.58
N LEU A 300 -31.90 -5.12 12.21
CA LEU A 300 -30.46 -5.29 12.09
C LEU A 300 -29.90 -4.48 10.92
N LYS A 301 -30.63 -4.44 9.80
CA LYS A 301 -30.30 -3.58 8.66
C LYS A 301 -30.30 -2.11 9.06
N GLN A 302 -31.34 -1.64 9.75
CA GLN A 302 -31.41 -0.25 10.24
C GLN A 302 -30.27 0.09 11.21
N ALA A 303 -29.89 -0.85 12.08
CA ALA A 303 -28.75 -0.68 12.97
C ALA A 303 -27.42 -0.61 12.19
N VAL A 304 -27.20 -1.45 11.18
CA VAL A 304 -26.02 -1.37 10.28
C VAL A 304 -25.99 -0.03 9.55
N ILE A 305 -27.11 0.39 8.98
CA ILE A 305 -27.27 1.70 8.31
C ILE A 305 -26.84 2.84 9.24
N LYS A 306 -27.28 2.80 10.50
CA LYS A 306 -26.93 3.80 11.51
C LYS A 306 -25.43 3.83 11.79
N VAL A 307 -24.79 2.66 11.97
CA VAL A 307 -23.34 2.59 12.20
C VAL A 307 -22.56 3.12 10.99
N MET A 308 -22.96 2.75 9.77
CA MET A 308 -22.34 3.22 8.53
C MET A 308 -22.49 4.75 8.35
N GLY A 309 -23.64 5.32 8.72
CA GLY A 309 -23.85 6.77 8.74
C GLY A 309 -22.93 7.49 9.73
N SER A 310 -22.78 6.95 10.94
CA SER A 310 -21.84 7.45 11.95
C SER A 310 -20.38 7.31 11.49
N LEU A 311 -20.07 6.28 10.71
CA LEU A 311 -18.74 6.04 10.15
C LEU A 311 -18.37 7.08 9.09
N LYS A 312 -19.28 7.36 8.16
CA LYS A 312 -19.15 8.43 7.15
C LYS A 312 -18.76 9.76 7.80
N LEU A 313 -19.50 10.16 8.83
CA LEU A 313 -19.22 11.40 9.57
C LEU A 313 -17.83 11.41 10.22
N SER A 314 -17.34 10.25 10.65
CA SER A 314 -16.01 10.11 11.26
C SER A 314 -14.89 10.24 10.24
N PHE A 315 -15.05 9.69 9.02
CA PHE A 315 -14.08 9.87 7.93
C PHE A 315 -14.02 11.32 7.48
N SER A 316 -15.18 11.95 7.26
CA SER A 316 -15.26 13.38 6.92
C SER A 316 -14.62 14.27 8.00
N CYS A 317 -14.89 14.02 9.29
CA CYS A 317 -14.24 14.77 10.37
C CYS A 317 -12.73 14.52 10.43
N SER A 318 -12.26 13.31 10.12
CA SER A 318 -10.83 13.01 10.05
C SER A 318 -10.14 13.83 8.96
N ALA A 319 -10.79 13.97 7.80
CA ALA A 319 -10.31 14.86 6.74
C ALA A 319 -10.33 16.33 7.17
N ASP A 320 -11.36 16.78 7.89
CA ASP A 320 -11.45 18.15 8.41
C ASP A 320 -10.37 18.46 9.45
N VAL A 321 -9.98 17.49 10.30
CA VAL A 321 -8.84 17.65 11.21
C VAL A 321 -7.55 17.92 10.43
N ILE A 322 -7.32 17.19 9.33
CA ILE A 322 -6.15 17.37 8.47
C ILE A 322 -6.15 18.74 7.78
N LYS A 323 -7.31 19.20 7.32
CA LYS A 323 -7.47 20.57 6.79
C LYS A 323 -7.25 21.62 7.88
N GLY A 324 -7.67 21.34 9.11
CA GLY A 324 -7.43 22.22 10.26
C GLY A 324 -5.96 22.39 10.57
N ILE A 325 -5.18 21.32 10.44
CA ILE A 325 -3.71 21.37 10.56
C ILE A 325 -3.09 22.33 9.54
N HIS A 326 -3.74 22.59 8.39
CA HIS A 326 -3.31 23.60 7.39
C HIS A 326 -3.75 25.03 7.71
N GLY A 327 -4.51 25.23 8.78
CA GLY A 327 -5.14 26.50 9.12
C GLY A 327 -6.40 26.80 8.30
N GLU A 328 -6.94 25.84 7.55
CA GLU A 328 -8.19 26.02 6.79
C GLU A 328 -9.42 25.92 7.69
N THR A 329 -9.34 25.13 8.75
CA THR A 329 -10.43 24.93 9.72
C THR A 329 -9.88 24.99 11.15
N ASN A 330 -10.78 25.09 12.14
CA ASN A 330 -10.38 25.06 13.54
C ASN A 330 -10.08 23.61 13.97
N THR A 331 -8.80 23.27 14.09
CA THR A 331 -8.30 21.91 14.42
C THR A 331 -8.87 21.36 15.73
N ILE A 332 -9.10 22.22 16.73
CA ILE A 332 -9.66 21.80 18.02
C ILE A 332 -11.11 21.37 17.82
N VAL A 333 -11.92 22.21 17.17
CA VAL A 333 -13.33 21.91 16.89
C VAL A 333 -13.47 20.66 16.03
N ALA A 334 -12.59 20.48 15.03
CA ALA A 334 -12.57 19.28 14.20
C ALA A 334 -12.21 18.03 15.01
N SER A 335 -11.24 18.11 15.92
CA SER A 335 -10.81 17.00 16.79
C SER A 335 -11.89 16.60 17.80
N GLU A 336 -12.61 17.59 18.35
CA GLU A 336 -13.76 17.36 19.24
C GLU A 336 -14.90 16.67 18.49
N ARG A 337 -15.24 17.15 17.29
CA ARG A 337 -16.26 16.51 16.43
C ARG A 337 -15.87 15.09 16.06
N LEU A 338 -14.61 14.85 15.72
CA LEU A 338 -14.11 13.50 15.44
C LEU A 338 -14.27 12.58 16.66
N THR A 339 -13.89 13.06 17.85
CA THR A 339 -14.00 12.29 19.09
C THR A 339 -15.45 11.98 19.46
N GLU A 340 -16.38 12.89 19.19
CA GLU A 340 -17.81 12.68 19.41
C GLU A 340 -18.41 11.73 18.37
N ASN A 341 -18.04 11.84 17.09
CA ASN A 341 -18.53 10.93 16.06
C ASN A 341 -18.05 9.49 16.30
N ILE A 342 -16.81 9.29 16.73
CA ILE A 342 -16.32 7.96 17.14
C ILE A 342 -17.15 7.42 18.32
N ARG A 343 -17.53 8.28 19.27
CA ARG A 343 -18.41 7.89 20.38
C ARG A 343 -19.77 7.41 19.89
N ARG A 344 -20.32 8.08 18.86
CA ARG A 344 -21.58 7.69 18.23
C ARG A 344 -21.44 6.35 17.51
N VAL A 345 -20.38 6.15 16.75
CA VAL A 345 -20.07 4.87 16.09
C VAL A 345 -19.99 3.74 17.13
N GLU A 346 -19.24 3.93 18.21
CA GLU A 346 -19.13 2.94 19.29
C GLU A 346 -20.48 2.64 19.96
N SER A 347 -21.28 3.67 20.23
CA SER A 347 -22.61 3.52 20.82
C SER A 347 -23.57 2.78 19.90
N ASP A 348 -23.58 3.11 18.61
CA ASP A 348 -24.43 2.48 17.60
C ASP A 348 -24.02 1.02 17.38
N TYR A 349 -22.71 0.74 17.41
CA TYR A 349 -22.17 -0.61 17.35
C TYR A 349 -22.56 -1.47 18.56
N ILE A 350 -22.49 -0.92 19.78
CA ILE A 350 -22.93 -1.64 20.98
C ILE A 350 -24.42 -1.98 20.89
N ALA A 351 -25.24 -1.05 20.39
CA ALA A 351 -26.66 -1.30 20.17
C ALA A 351 -26.88 -2.42 19.13
N LEU A 352 -26.17 -2.38 18.00
CA LEU A 352 -26.19 -3.43 16.98
C LEU A 352 -25.78 -4.80 17.54
N SER A 353 -24.70 -4.85 18.32
CA SER A 353 -24.23 -6.09 18.93
C SER A 353 -25.22 -6.64 19.97
N GLY A 354 -25.93 -5.77 20.69
CA GLY A 354 -27.01 -6.14 21.61
C GLY A 354 -28.20 -6.76 20.90
N LEU A 355 -28.69 -6.12 19.83
CA LEU A 355 -29.79 -6.62 18.99
C LEU A 355 -29.45 -7.98 18.40
N TYR A 356 -28.21 -8.18 17.95
CA TYR A 356 -27.76 -9.48 17.46
C TYR A 356 -27.84 -10.57 18.53
N LYS A 357 -27.35 -10.29 19.75
CA LYS A 357 -27.39 -11.26 20.84
C LYS A 357 -28.82 -11.67 21.18
N GLU A 358 -29.74 -10.71 21.17
CA GLU A 358 -31.16 -10.95 21.42
C GLU A 358 -31.83 -11.77 20.29
N ASN A 359 -31.56 -11.44 19.02
CA ASN A 359 -32.09 -12.19 17.89
C ASN A 359 -31.54 -13.61 17.79
N ASN A 360 -30.26 -13.81 18.09
CA ASN A 360 -29.65 -15.14 18.09
C ASN A 360 -30.27 -16.07 19.15
N ILE A 361 -30.62 -15.52 20.32
CA ILE A 361 -31.32 -16.29 21.38
C ILE A 361 -32.75 -16.63 20.96
N ARG A 362 -33.44 -15.75 20.23
CA ARG A 362 -34.85 -15.91 19.87
C ARG A 362 -35.09 -16.82 18.67
N ALA A 363 -34.24 -16.74 17.64
CA ALA A 363 -34.61 -17.24 16.32
C ALA A 363 -34.11 -18.65 15.98
N GLY A 364 -33.30 -19.30 16.83
CA GLY A 364 -32.70 -20.60 16.47
C GLY A 364 -31.97 -20.51 15.14
N ILE A 365 -31.20 -19.42 14.95
CA ILE A 365 -30.60 -19.02 13.68
C ILE A 365 -29.78 -20.18 13.10
N ASN A 366 -29.94 -20.42 11.80
CA ASN A 366 -29.13 -21.40 11.07
C ASN A 366 -27.63 -21.10 11.27
N ALA A 367 -26.82 -22.13 11.48
CA ALA A 367 -25.38 -21.98 11.75
C ALA A 367 -24.66 -21.09 10.72
N ASP A 368 -25.09 -21.13 9.45
CA ASP A 368 -24.51 -20.35 8.35
C ASP A 368 -24.77 -18.83 8.46
N GLU A 369 -25.96 -18.43 8.91
CA GLU A 369 -26.31 -17.02 9.16
C GLU A 369 -25.54 -16.47 10.37
N ALA A 370 -25.36 -17.32 11.39
CA ALA A 370 -24.55 -16.97 12.55
C ALA A 370 -23.06 -16.76 12.18
N GLU A 371 -22.50 -17.58 11.29
CA GLU A 371 -21.12 -17.44 10.80
C GLU A 371 -20.93 -16.15 9.99
N SER A 372 -21.85 -15.86 9.06
CA SER A 372 -21.80 -14.65 8.23
C SER A 372 -21.93 -13.37 9.06
N PHE A 373 -22.81 -13.37 10.05
CA PHE A 373 -22.94 -12.23 10.96
C PHE A 373 -21.74 -12.09 11.89
N ALA A 374 -21.17 -13.19 12.40
CA ALA A 374 -19.96 -13.15 13.19
C ALA A 374 -18.80 -12.53 12.40
N ALA A 375 -18.68 -12.84 11.11
CA ALA A 375 -17.73 -12.22 10.20
C ALA A 375 -17.98 -10.71 10.05
N LEU A 376 -19.21 -10.28 9.76
CA LEU A 376 -19.58 -8.86 9.66
C LEU A 376 -19.28 -8.10 10.96
N ASN A 377 -19.65 -8.67 12.10
CA ASN A 377 -19.40 -8.09 13.42
C ASN A 377 -17.89 -7.95 13.71
N SER A 378 -17.09 -8.95 13.31
CA SER A 378 -15.64 -8.89 13.46
C SER A 378 -15.00 -7.80 12.60
N LEU A 379 -15.47 -7.61 11.36
CA LEU A 379 -15.01 -6.57 10.45
C LEU A 379 -15.39 -5.18 10.97
N LEU A 380 -16.63 -5.01 11.44
CA LEU A 380 -17.10 -3.75 11.98
C LEU A 380 -16.31 -3.36 13.24
N ARG A 381 -16.05 -4.31 14.12
CA ARG A 381 -15.19 -4.12 15.30
C ARG A 381 -13.77 -3.72 14.91
N LEU A 382 -13.19 -4.39 13.93
CA LEU A 382 -11.85 -4.10 13.43
C LEU A 382 -11.77 -2.70 12.83
N LEU A 383 -12.79 -2.30 12.07
CA LEU A 383 -12.90 -0.99 11.47
C LEU A 383 -13.06 0.12 12.51
N ILE A 384 -13.86 -0.08 13.56
CA ILE A 384 -13.97 0.86 14.70
C ILE A 384 -12.62 1.00 15.39
N MET A 385 -11.94 -0.11 15.65
CA MET A 385 -10.62 -0.11 16.28
C MET A 385 -9.60 0.68 15.44
N HIS A 386 -9.57 0.47 14.11
CA HIS A 386 -8.69 1.20 13.21
C HIS A 386 -9.01 2.70 13.17
N LEU A 387 -10.29 3.06 13.14
CA LEU A 387 -10.72 4.45 13.17
C LEU A 387 -10.34 5.13 14.50
N THR A 388 -10.54 4.47 15.64
CA THR A 388 -10.18 5.01 16.96
C THR A 388 -8.67 5.21 17.06
N HIS A 389 -7.87 4.25 16.58
CA HIS A 389 -6.41 4.43 16.48
C HIS A 389 -6.01 5.59 15.58
N LEU A 390 -6.55 5.64 14.36
CA LEU A 390 -6.28 6.70 13.40
C LEU A 390 -6.61 8.07 14.00
N SER A 391 -7.73 8.20 14.71
CA SER A 391 -8.11 9.45 15.37
C SER A 391 -7.11 9.89 16.44
N GLY A 392 -6.58 8.94 17.22
CA GLY A 392 -5.53 9.20 18.19
C GLY A 392 -4.26 9.74 17.51
N LEU A 393 -3.86 9.14 16.38
CA LEU A 393 -2.71 9.58 15.59
C LEU A 393 -2.93 10.96 14.97
N LEU A 394 -4.13 11.26 14.46
CA LEU A 394 -4.46 12.57 13.92
C LEU A 394 -4.43 13.66 15.00
N ILE A 395 -4.90 13.36 16.21
CA ILE A 395 -4.79 14.27 17.36
C ILE A 395 -3.32 14.48 17.74
N ASP A 396 -2.53 13.40 17.80
CA ASP A 396 -1.10 13.48 18.10
C ASP A 396 -0.35 14.31 17.06
N TRP A 397 -0.71 14.17 15.79
CA TRP A 397 -0.21 15.02 14.72
C TRP A 397 -0.60 16.49 14.93
N ALA A 398 -1.88 16.77 15.22
CA ALA A 398 -2.34 18.12 15.49
C ALA A 398 -1.59 18.77 16.68
N ILE A 399 -1.29 18.00 17.74
CA ILE A 399 -0.49 18.46 18.89
C ILE A 399 0.95 18.79 18.48
N ILE A 400 1.56 17.95 17.64
CA ILE A 400 2.92 18.16 17.15
C ILE A 400 2.96 19.43 16.30
N GLU A 401 1.93 19.66 15.47
CA GLU A 401 1.92 20.75 14.49
C GLU A 401 1.58 22.11 15.11
N THR A 402 0.67 22.14 16.07
CA THR A 402 0.31 23.35 16.82
C THR A 402 1.52 23.93 17.57
N LYS A 403 1.77 25.24 17.40
CA LYS A 403 2.85 25.94 18.11
C LYS A 403 2.51 26.03 19.61
N LYS A 404 3.54 26.13 20.47
CA LYS A 404 3.37 26.29 21.92
C LYS A 404 2.38 27.41 22.23
N GLY A 405 1.24 27.06 22.81
CA GLY A 405 0.12 27.96 23.10
C GLY A 405 -0.97 27.26 23.91
N PRO A 406 -2.02 27.98 24.34
CA PRO A 406 -3.13 27.41 25.12
C PRO A 406 -3.85 26.26 24.37
N GLU A 407 -3.85 26.30 23.04
CA GLU A 407 -4.39 25.24 22.18
C GLU A 407 -3.74 23.86 22.43
N GLN A 408 -2.45 23.84 22.75
CA GLN A 408 -1.72 22.60 23.01
C GLN A 408 -2.24 21.89 24.27
N HIS A 409 -2.72 22.64 25.27
CA HIS A 409 -3.27 22.06 26.49
C HIS A 409 -4.60 21.37 26.22
N ASN A 410 -5.48 21.99 25.42
CA ASN A 410 -6.76 21.42 25.03
C ASN A 410 -6.58 20.14 24.21
N LEU A 411 -5.65 20.15 23.24
CA LEU A 411 -5.35 18.97 22.44
C LEU A 411 -4.72 17.85 23.29
N ALA A 412 -3.87 18.18 24.26
CA ALA A 412 -3.30 17.19 25.19
C ALA A 412 -4.37 16.56 26.11
N ASP A 413 -5.40 17.31 26.50
CA ASP A 413 -6.55 16.75 27.20
C ASP A 413 -7.36 15.80 26.30
N LEU A 414 -7.62 16.21 25.05
CA LEU A 414 -8.27 15.35 24.05
C LEU A 414 -7.50 14.05 23.82
N ARG A 415 -6.15 14.09 23.77
CA ARG A 415 -5.30 12.90 23.70
C ARG A 415 -5.47 11.98 24.91
N ARG A 416 -5.56 12.53 26.12
CA ARG A 416 -5.78 11.72 27.32
C ARG A 416 -7.14 11.01 27.26
N ARG A 417 -8.17 11.69 26.75
CA ARG A 417 -9.50 11.11 26.53
C ARG A 417 -9.48 10.03 25.46
N SER A 418 -8.83 10.26 24.31
CA SER A 418 -8.75 9.28 23.21
C SER A 418 -7.94 8.04 23.61
N SER A 419 -6.79 8.21 24.26
CA SER A 419 -5.96 7.09 24.72
C SER A 419 -6.61 6.25 25.83
N TRP A 420 -7.38 6.88 26.73
CA TRP A 420 -8.18 6.14 27.71
C TRP A 420 -9.26 5.30 27.02
N ARG A 421 -9.91 5.82 25.98
CA ARG A 421 -10.89 5.05 25.20
C ARG A 421 -10.25 3.92 24.42
N LEU A 422 -9.11 4.15 23.78
CA LEU A 422 -8.36 3.10 23.09
C LEU A 422 -8.14 1.92 24.05
N ARG A 423 -7.68 2.23 25.28
CA ARG A 423 -7.57 1.23 26.34
C ARG A 423 -8.89 0.56 26.64
N GLN A 424 -10.01 1.27 26.80
CA GLN A 424 -11.31 0.63 27.04
C GLN A 424 -11.79 -0.28 25.90
N VAL A 425 -11.60 0.12 24.65
CA VAL A 425 -11.96 -0.67 23.46
C VAL A 425 -11.09 -1.92 23.36
N THR A 426 -9.82 -1.82 23.71
CA THR A 426 -8.88 -2.96 23.71
C THR A 426 -8.97 -3.83 24.97
N SER A 427 -9.27 -3.25 26.13
CA SER A 427 -9.22 -3.90 27.46
C SER A 427 -10.57 -4.42 27.93
N ARG A 428 -11.68 -4.01 27.30
CA ARG A 428 -12.87 -4.85 27.36
C ARG A 428 -12.45 -6.12 26.64
N ASP A 429 -12.02 -7.10 27.45
CA ASP A 429 -11.96 -8.51 27.09
C ASP A 429 -13.35 -8.91 26.61
N PHE A 430 -13.64 -8.56 25.36
CA PHE A 430 -14.58 -9.29 24.54
C PHE A 430 -13.83 -10.57 24.16
N THR A 431 -13.64 -11.44 25.14
CA THR A 431 -13.68 -12.87 24.85
C THR A 431 -14.91 -13.02 23.97
N ALA A 432 -14.71 -13.41 22.70
CA ALA A 432 -15.83 -13.96 21.94
C ALA A 432 -16.57 -14.88 22.91
N PRO A 433 -17.90 -14.76 23.10
CA PRO A 433 -18.62 -15.71 23.95
C PRO A 433 -18.10 -17.07 23.51
N ALA A 434 -17.51 -17.82 24.46
CA ALA A 434 -16.92 -19.11 24.17
C ALA A 434 -17.92 -19.83 23.28
N ALA A 435 -17.50 -20.20 22.06
CA ALA A 435 -18.38 -20.85 21.11
C ALA A 435 -19.16 -21.90 21.90
N PRO A 436 -20.50 -21.86 21.94
CA PRO A 436 -21.26 -22.81 22.75
C PRO A 436 -20.70 -24.19 22.43
N SER A 437 -20.27 -24.91 23.47
CA SER A 437 -19.79 -26.27 23.32
C SER A 437 -20.97 -27.09 22.82
N TRP A 438 -21.14 -27.15 21.51
CA TRP A 438 -22.02 -28.09 20.88
C TRP A 438 -21.38 -29.45 21.14
N ASP A 439 -21.85 -30.12 22.19
CA ASP A 439 -21.64 -31.56 22.36
C ASP A 439 -22.33 -32.23 21.18
N LEU A 440 -21.61 -32.33 20.07
CA LEU A 440 -22.03 -33.13 18.93
C LEU A 440 -22.16 -34.58 19.44
N PRO A 441 -23.24 -35.29 19.10
CA PRO A 441 -23.34 -36.72 19.38
C PRO A 441 -22.11 -37.40 18.79
N SER A 442 -21.44 -38.24 19.57
CA SER A 442 -20.33 -39.06 19.11
C SER A 442 -20.78 -39.89 17.90
N VAL A 443 -20.41 -39.44 16.70
CA VAL A 443 -20.57 -40.21 15.48
C VAL A 443 -19.61 -41.39 15.62
N SER A 444 -20.18 -42.60 15.72
CA SER A 444 -19.43 -43.85 15.68
C SER A 444 -18.57 -43.90 14.43
N GLU A 445 -17.29 -44.23 14.59
CA GLU A 445 -16.38 -44.57 13.49
C GLU A 445 -16.98 -45.69 12.64
N GLU A 446 -17.62 -45.34 11.54
CA GLU A 446 -17.76 -46.26 10.41
C GLU A 446 -16.47 -46.18 9.59
N THR A 447 -15.70 -47.27 9.70
CA THR A 447 -14.54 -47.61 8.90
C THR A 447 -14.86 -47.46 7.41
N TYR A 448 -14.34 -46.41 6.77
CA TYR A 448 -14.32 -46.31 5.32
C TYR A 448 -13.08 -47.05 4.80
N ASP A 449 -13.31 -48.23 4.23
CA ASP A 449 -12.30 -48.97 3.47
C ASP A 449 -11.91 -48.18 2.21
N ALA A 450 -10.61 -47.95 2.05
CA ALA A 450 -10.03 -47.33 0.87
C ALA A 450 -10.14 -48.26 -0.35
N PRO A 451 -10.58 -47.78 -1.53
CA PRO A 451 -10.54 -48.60 -2.72
C PRO A 451 -9.10 -48.71 -3.24
N THR A 452 -8.65 -49.95 -3.32
CA THR A 452 -7.44 -50.44 -3.98
C THR A 452 -7.27 -49.90 -5.40
N ALA A 453 -6.07 -49.40 -5.68
CA ALA A 453 -5.61 -49.06 -7.02
C ALA A 453 -5.37 -50.33 -7.85
N HIS A 454 -6.18 -50.55 -8.88
CA HIS A 454 -5.81 -51.40 -10.01
C HIS A 454 -6.52 -50.96 -11.31
N SER A 455 -5.73 -50.92 -12.38
CA SER A 455 -6.08 -51.12 -13.79
C SER A 455 -7.08 -50.18 -14.46
N LEU A 456 -6.56 -49.17 -15.18
CA LEU A 456 -7.08 -48.80 -16.50
C LEU A 456 -5.90 -48.56 -17.44
N GLN A 457 -5.50 -49.66 -18.07
CA GLN A 457 -4.82 -49.72 -19.36
C GLN A 457 -5.90 -49.57 -20.44
N ASN A 458 -5.54 -48.90 -21.54
CA ASN A 458 -6.27 -48.77 -22.80
C ASN A 458 -7.39 -47.73 -22.82
N LEU A 459 -7.12 -46.60 -23.46
CA LEU A 459 -8.07 -45.92 -24.33
C LEU A 459 -7.31 -45.29 -25.49
N ASP A 460 -7.73 -45.70 -26.67
CA ASP A 460 -7.13 -45.49 -27.98
C ASP A 460 -7.00 -44.00 -28.37
N MET A 461 -5.94 -43.70 -29.10
CA MET A 461 -5.85 -42.48 -29.90
C MET A 461 -6.73 -42.63 -31.13
N ASP A 462 -7.75 -41.79 -31.24
CA ASP A 462 -8.52 -41.61 -32.46
C ASP A 462 -8.10 -40.30 -33.13
N ASP A 463 -7.86 -40.41 -34.44
CA ASP A 463 -7.29 -39.40 -35.30
C ASP A 463 -8.39 -38.49 -35.86
N GLY A 464 -8.11 -37.18 -35.87
CA GLY A 464 -8.67 -36.27 -36.87
C GLY A 464 -9.83 -35.41 -36.43
N GLU A 465 -9.56 -34.11 -36.24
CA GLU A 465 -10.43 -33.09 -36.83
C GLU A 465 -9.65 -31.78 -37.04
N GLU A 466 -9.73 -31.30 -38.28
CA GLU A 466 -9.06 -30.12 -38.81
C GLU A 466 -9.65 -28.84 -38.19
N THR A 467 -8.77 -27.93 -37.74
CA THR A 467 -9.16 -26.59 -37.30
C THR A 467 -9.14 -25.61 -38.49
N PRO A 468 -10.19 -24.81 -38.71
CA PRO A 468 -10.20 -23.84 -39.79
C PRO A 468 -9.44 -22.57 -39.41
N LEU A 469 -8.61 -22.13 -40.37
CA LEU A 469 -7.80 -20.91 -40.36
C LEU A 469 -8.66 -19.64 -40.20
N LEU A 470 -8.30 -18.80 -39.23
CA LEU A 470 -8.81 -17.44 -39.09
C LEU A 470 -8.15 -16.49 -40.12
N PRO A 471 -8.89 -15.54 -40.72
CA PRO A 471 -8.34 -14.63 -41.72
C PRO A 471 -7.57 -13.47 -41.09
N GLY A 472 -6.50 -13.07 -41.79
CA GLY A 472 -5.57 -12.02 -41.41
C GLY A 472 -6.19 -10.63 -41.33
N ASN A 473 -5.79 -9.88 -40.31
CA ASN A 473 -6.16 -8.49 -40.10
C ASN A 473 -5.05 -7.60 -40.66
N ASP A 474 -5.22 -7.19 -41.91
CA ASP A 474 -4.32 -6.32 -42.66
C ASP A 474 -4.72 -4.86 -42.39
N ARG A 475 -4.06 -4.19 -41.44
CA ARG A 475 -4.21 -2.73 -41.20
C ARG A 475 -3.00 -1.99 -41.75
N ARG A 476 -3.11 -1.54 -43.02
CA ARG A 476 -2.33 -0.43 -43.55
C ARG A 476 -2.92 0.89 -43.04
N ASN A 477 -2.14 1.65 -42.29
CA ASN A 477 -2.38 3.07 -42.07
C ASN A 477 -1.59 3.86 -43.12
N THR A 478 -2.32 4.44 -44.06
CA THR A 478 -1.89 5.55 -44.92
C THR A 478 -1.88 6.83 -44.09
N TYR A 479 -0.73 7.49 -44.01
CA TYR A 479 -0.64 8.91 -43.68
C TYR A 479 -0.71 9.69 -44.99
N ASP A 480 -1.78 10.46 -45.18
CA ASP A 480 -1.85 11.52 -46.18
C ASP A 480 -1.94 12.87 -45.50
N ALA A 481 -1.33 13.84 -46.19
CA ALA A 481 -0.98 15.16 -45.73
C ALA A 481 -2.15 16.15 -45.69
N SER A 482 -2.06 17.10 -44.77
CA SER A 482 -2.52 18.49 -44.93
C SER A 482 -1.83 19.38 -43.90
#